data_AF-A0A3E1E445-F1
#
_entry.id   AF-A0A3E1E445-F1
#
_cell.length_a   1.000
_cell.length_b   1.000
_cell.length_c   1.000
_cell.angle_alpha   90.00
_cell.angle_beta   90.00
_cell.angle_gamma   90.00
#
_symmetry.space_group_name_H-M   'P 1'
#
loop_
_entity.id
_entity.type
_entity.pdbx_description
1 polymer ?
#
loop_
_entity_poly.entity_id
_entity_poly.type
_entity_poly.pdbx_seq_one_letter_code
_entity_poly.pdbx_strand_id
1 'polypeptide(L)'
;MTTDQILPRARGFSLVEMLVVIAVIGILAAIAVPNIGRINAAAENSKDRRNAQQLASICSAAAAAGYDFINTPTTGTLSTVVQRVSTGATVADLTSPFYNQYFGLPNLSTNERTSASSYLSIANGILTYNAGF
;
A
#
# COMPACT_ATOMS: atom_id res chain seq x y z
N MET A 1 -11.33 5.07 -72.88
CA MET A 1 -9.92 4.90 -72.45
C MET A 1 -9.92 4.81 -70.94
N THR A 2 -10.14 3.62 -70.37
CA THR A 2 -10.18 3.36 -68.93
C THR A 2 -8.85 2.74 -68.53
N THR A 3 -8.04 3.50 -67.80
CA THR A 3 -6.72 3.07 -67.35
C THR A 3 -6.87 2.04 -66.23
N ASP A 4 -6.49 0.80 -66.49
CA ASP A 4 -6.42 -0.26 -65.48
C ASP A 4 -5.32 0.09 -64.47
N GLN A 5 -5.74 0.57 -63.29
CA GLN A 5 -4.82 0.91 -62.19
C GLN A 5 -4.42 -0.39 -61.48
N ILE A 6 -3.19 -0.85 -61.70
CA ILE A 6 -2.62 -2.02 -61.03
C ILE A 6 -2.38 -1.67 -59.56
N LEU A 7 -3.27 -2.12 -58.67
CA LEU A 7 -3.08 -1.97 -57.23
C LEU A 7 -1.93 -2.88 -56.76
N PRO A 8 -0.95 -2.36 -55.99
CA PRO A 8 0.18 -3.16 -55.52
C PRO A 8 -0.30 -4.29 -54.59
N ARG A 9 0.15 -5.53 -54.86
CA ARG A 9 -0.12 -6.71 -54.04
C ARG A 9 0.44 -6.49 -52.64
N ALA A 10 -0.42 -6.49 -51.62
CA ALA A 10 0.02 -6.48 -50.23
C ALA A 10 0.91 -7.71 -49.97
N ARG A 11 2.14 -7.47 -49.51
CA ARG A 11 3.06 -8.54 -49.07
C ARG A 11 2.53 -9.08 -47.74
N GLY A 12 2.15 -10.36 -47.72
CA GLY A 12 1.76 -11.05 -46.48
C GLY A 12 2.98 -11.43 -45.64
N PHE A 13 2.76 -11.61 -44.34
CA PHE A 13 3.76 -12.09 -43.38
C PHE A 13 4.13 -13.54 -43.67
N SER A 14 5.41 -13.90 -43.51
CA SER A 14 5.90 -15.27 -43.62
C SER A 14 5.65 -16.06 -42.34
N LEU A 15 5.39 -17.37 -42.47
CA LEU A 15 5.32 -18.28 -41.32
C LEU A 15 6.64 -18.32 -40.52
N VAL A 16 7.77 -18.17 -41.21
CA VAL A 16 9.09 -18.12 -40.59
C VAL A 16 9.25 -16.86 -39.72
N GLU A 17 8.70 -15.74 -40.18
CA GLU A 17 8.73 -14.49 -39.43
C GLU A 17 7.93 -14.60 -38.14
N MET A 18 6.74 -15.22 -38.18
CA MET A 18 5.97 -15.47 -36.96
C MET A 18 6.63 -16.48 -36.01
N LEU A 19 7.31 -17.50 -36.54
CA LEU A 19 8.00 -18.52 -35.74
C LEU A 19 9.18 -17.93 -34.95
N VAL A 20 9.99 -17.07 -35.58
CA VAL A 20 11.11 -16.40 -34.89
C VAL A 20 10.58 -15.45 -33.81
N VAL A 21 9.49 -14.73 -34.08
CA VAL A 21 8.91 -13.78 -33.12
C VAL A 21 8.44 -14.49 -31.84
N ILE A 22 7.68 -15.59 -31.96
CA ILE A 22 7.24 -16.34 -30.77
C ILE A 22 8.42 -16.98 -30.03
N ALA A 23 9.48 -17.38 -30.73
CA ALA A 23 10.68 -17.93 -30.10
C ALA A 23 11.40 -16.88 -29.24
N VAL A 24 11.57 -15.65 -29.76
CA VAL A 24 12.18 -14.55 -29.00
C VAL A 24 11.29 -14.12 -27.83
N ILE A 25 9.98 -13.96 -28.04
CA ILE A 25 9.04 -13.62 -26.95
C ILE A 25 9.05 -14.72 -25.88
N GLY A 26 9.14 -15.99 -26.26
CA GLY A 26 9.22 -17.13 -25.34
C GLY A 26 10.45 -17.06 -24.43
N ILE A 27 11.62 -16.73 -24.98
CA ILE A 27 12.86 -16.56 -24.20
C ILE A 27 12.74 -15.38 -23.23
N LEU A 28 12.22 -14.24 -23.71
CA LEU A 28 12.02 -13.06 -22.87
C LEU A 28 11.03 -13.33 -21.73
N ALA A 29 9.91 -14.01 -22.02
CA ALA A 29 8.90 -14.37 -21.03
C ALA A 29 9.45 -15.35 -20.00
N ALA A 30 10.26 -16.35 -20.42
CA ALA A 30 10.86 -17.33 -19.52
C ALA A 30 11.77 -16.69 -18.46
N ILE A 31 12.48 -15.60 -18.80
CA ILE A 31 13.34 -14.87 -17.86
C ILE A 31 12.53 -13.88 -17.00
N ALA A 32 11.56 -13.18 -17.61
CA ALA A 32 10.85 -12.08 -16.96
C ALA A 32 9.77 -12.54 -15.94
N VAL A 33 8.99 -13.58 -16.28
CA VAL A 33 7.85 -14.03 -15.48
C VAL A 33 8.20 -14.58 -14.08
N PRO A 34 9.26 -15.39 -13.86
CA PRO A 34 9.45 -16.08 -12.58
C PRO A 34 9.66 -15.13 -11.38
N ASN A 35 10.09 -13.88 -11.61
CA ASN A 35 10.46 -12.98 -10.51
C ASN A 35 9.31 -12.07 -10.01
N ILE A 36 8.19 -12.00 -10.72
CA ILE A 36 7.10 -11.04 -10.44
C ILE A 36 6.44 -11.32 -9.08
N GLY A 37 6.19 -12.58 -8.75
CA GLY A 37 5.53 -12.95 -7.48
C GLY A 37 6.34 -12.56 -6.24
N ARG A 38 7.67 -12.74 -6.28
CA ARG A 38 8.56 -12.40 -5.16
C ARG A 38 8.65 -10.89 -4.94
N ILE A 39 8.68 -10.12 -6.03
CA ILE A 39 8.73 -8.65 -5.98
C ILE A 39 7.45 -8.11 -5.34
N ASN A 40 6.28 -8.63 -5.73
CA ASN A 40 5.00 -8.19 -5.18
C ASN A 40 4.90 -8.47 -3.67
N ALA A 41 5.31 -9.66 -3.22
CA ALA A 41 5.30 -10.00 -1.79
C ALA A 41 6.25 -9.11 -0.97
N ALA A 42 7.44 -8.81 -1.50
CA ALA A 42 8.39 -7.92 -0.84
C ALA A 42 7.87 -6.47 -0.77
N ALA A 43 7.21 -6.00 -1.83
CA ALA A 43 6.58 -4.68 -1.86
C ALA A 43 5.45 -4.56 -0.83
N GLU A 44 4.60 -5.58 -0.70
CA GLU A 44 3.51 -5.60 0.28
C GLU A 44 4.05 -5.60 1.71
N ASN A 45 5.03 -6.47 2.02
CA ASN A 45 5.68 -6.47 3.33
C ASN A 45 6.33 -5.12 3.67
N SER A 46 6.98 -4.49 2.69
CA SER A 46 7.57 -3.16 2.88
C SER A 46 6.51 -2.09 3.13
N LYS A 47 5.34 -2.20 2.48
CA LYS A 47 4.20 -1.31 2.66
C LYS A 47 3.58 -1.48 4.03
N ASP A 48 3.36 -2.71 4.48
CA ASP A 48 2.81 -3.01 5.80
C ASP A 48 3.67 -2.46 6.94
N ARG A 49 5.00 -2.64 6.83
CA ARG A 49 5.96 -2.08 7.80
C ARG A 49 5.91 -0.56 7.84
N ARG A 50 5.84 0.10 6.67
CA ARG A 50 5.71 1.56 6.60
C ARG A 50 4.40 2.05 7.22
N ASN A 51 3.28 1.41 6.89
CA ASN A 51 1.98 1.73 7.46
C ASN A 51 1.99 1.59 8.99
N ALA A 52 2.58 0.51 9.51
CA ALA A 52 2.73 0.30 10.95
C ALA A 52 3.58 1.40 11.61
N GLN A 53 4.72 1.77 11.04
CA GLN A 53 5.55 2.87 11.54
C GLN A 53 4.78 4.20 11.57
N GLN A 54 4.04 4.51 10.50
CA GLN A 54 3.21 5.71 10.43
C GLN A 54 2.12 5.71 11.50
N LEU A 55 1.41 4.59 11.69
CA LEU A 55 0.38 4.44 12.73
C LEU A 55 0.95 4.70 14.14
N ALA A 56 2.08 4.07 14.47
CA ALA A 56 2.74 4.27 15.77
C ALA A 56 3.20 5.72 15.98
N SER A 57 3.80 6.32 14.93
CA SER A 57 4.27 7.72 14.97
C SER A 57 3.11 8.70 15.16
N ILE A 58 2.00 8.52 14.42
CA ILE A 58 0.81 9.38 14.52
C ILE A 58 0.16 9.23 15.88
N CYS A 59 0.01 7.99 16.38
CA CYS A 59 -0.55 7.74 17.70
C CYS A 59 0.27 8.42 18.81
N SER A 60 1.61 8.35 18.71
CA SER A 60 2.51 9.00 19.67
C SER A 60 2.43 10.53 19.60
N ALA A 61 2.37 11.09 18.38
CA ALA A 61 2.22 12.52 18.17
C ALA A 61 0.88 13.05 18.71
N ALA A 62 -0.21 12.30 18.48
CA ALA A 62 -1.52 12.62 19.00
C ALA A 62 -1.55 12.58 20.54
N ALA A 63 -0.93 11.55 21.15
CA ALA A 63 -0.82 11.45 22.60
C ALA A 63 -0.05 12.65 23.19
N ALA A 64 1.04 13.08 22.55
CA ALA A 64 1.77 14.30 22.94
C ALA A 64 0.95 15.58 22.77
N ALA A 65 -0.01 15.59 21.84
CA ALA A 65 -0.96 16.68 21.64
C ALA A 65 -2.19 16.61 22.56
N GLY A 66 -2.25 15.63 23.47
CA GLY A 66 -3.35 15.44 24.41
C GLY A 66 -4.52 14.60 23.89
N TYR A 67 -4.38 13.97 22.71
CA TYR A 67 -5.39 13.07 22.15
C TYR A 67 -4.99 11.60 22.32
N ASP A 68 -5.79 10.82 23.03
CA ASP A 68 -5.51 9.42 23.34
C ASP A 68 -6.34 8.46 22.48
N PHE A 69 -5.74 7.94 21.40
CA PHE A 69 -6.35 6.91 20.55
C PHE A 69 -6.55 5.55 21.25
N ILE A 70 -5.80 5.28 22.32
CA ILE A 70 -5.82 3.99 23.02
C ILE A 70 -7.01 3.94 23.98
N ASN A 71 -7.20 4.97 24.80
CA ASN A 71 -8.23 4.96 25.85
C ASN A 71 -9.51 5.74 25.52
N THR A 72 -9.56 6.47 24.40
CA THR A 72 -10.73 7.28 24.04
C THR A 72 -11.48 6.67 22.84
N PRO A 73 -12.82 6.49 22.89
CA PRO A 73 -13.73 6.76 24.02
C PRO A 73 -13.68 5.71 25.13
N THR A 74 -13.09 4.55 24.86
CA THR A 74 -12.83 3.47 25.83
C THR A 74 -11.50 2.82 25.50
N THR A 75 -10.88 2.12 26.46
CA THR A 75 -9.67 1.33 26.22
C THR A 75 -9.88 0.32 25.09
N GLY A 76 -9.15 0.51 24.01
CA GLY A 76 -9.24 -0.27 22.78
C GLY A 76 -8.22 -1.41 22.73
N THR A 77 -8.59 -2.51 22.07
CA THR A 77 -7.63 -3.51 21.60
C THR A 77 -6.79 -2.94 20.46
N LEU A 78 -5.65 -3.58 20.13
CA LEU A 78 -4.77 -3.15 19.04
C LEU A 78 -5.51 -2.86 17.73
N SER A 79 -6.42 -3.75 17.31
CA SER A 79 -7.21 -3.57 16.09
C SER A 79 -8.09 -2.32 16.15
N THR A 80 -8.74 -2.07 17.30
CA THR A 80 -9.56 -0.86 17.47
C THR A 80 -8.73 0.42 17.52
N VAL A 81 -7.53 0.39 18.10
CA VAL A 81 -6.62 1.55 18.13
C VAL A 81 -6.12 1.86 16.72
N VAL A 82 -5.66 0.85 15.98
CA VAL A 82 -5.27 1.00 14.56
C VAL A 82 -6.44 1.55 13.73
N GLN A 83 -7.66 1.06 13.97
CA GLN A 83 -8.85 1.59 13.33
C GLN A 83 -9.08 3.06 13.64
N ARG A 84 -8.98 3.46 14.92
CA ARG A 84 -9.18 4.85 15.33
C ARG A 84 -8.13 5.78 14.74
N VAL A 85 -6.86 5.37 14.72
CA VAL A 85 -5.79 6.16 14.06
C VAL A 85 -6.03 6.23 12.54
N SER A 86 -6.57 5.19 11.92
CA SER A 86 -6.88 5.21 10.48
C SER A 86 -8.09 6.10 10.14
N THR A 87 -9.12 6.11 10.98
CA THR A 87 -10.23 7.07 10.86
C THR A 87 -9.75 8.49 11.16
N GLY A 88 -8.84 8.61 12.13
CA GLY A 88 -8.27 9.86 12.61
C GLY A 88 -9.20 10.62 13.54
N ALA A 89 -8.65 11.65 14.15
CA ALA A 89 -9.34 12.56 15.05
C ALA A 89 -8.74 13.95 14.99
N THR A 90 -9.58 14.95 15.26
CA THR A 90 -9.16 16.34 15.39
C THR A 90 -9.21 16.74 16.86
N VAL A 91 -8.19 17.45 17.34
CA VAL A 91 -8.18 18.00 18.70
C VAL A 91 -9.25 19.07 18.82
N ALA A 92 -10.27 18.80 19.64
CA ALA A 92 -11.42 19.67 19.86
C ALA A 92 -11.26 20.63 21.05
N ASP A 93 -10.22 20.46 21.87
CA ASP A 93 -9.96 21.31 23.02
C ASP A 93 -9.49 22.70 22.57
N LEU A 94 -10.35 23.71 22.81
CA LEU A 94 -10.10 25.12 22.47
C LEU A 94 -8.93 25.74 23.25
N THR A 95 -8.51 25.11 24.35
CA THR A 95 -7.39 25.58 25.18
C THR A 95 -6.05 24.94 24.80
N SER A 96 -6.08 23.88 23.99
CA SER A 96 -4.87 23.20 23.52
C SER A 96 -4.15 24.01 22.44
N PRO A 97 -2.80 24.08 22.46
CA PRO A 97 -2.03 24.65 21.34
C PRO A 97 -2.18 23.87 20.03
N PHE A 98 -2.78 22.68 20.09
CA PHE A 98 -3.08 21.83 18.94
C PHE A 98 -4.56 21.90 18.52
N TYR A 99 -5.33 22.90 18.97
CA TYR A 99 -6.73 23.07 18.55
C TYR A 99 -6.87 23.00 17.02
N ASN A 100 -7.84 22.22 16.55
CA ASN A 100 -8.11 21.98 15.13
C ASN A 100 -7.00 21.23 14.36
N GLN A 101 -6.02 20.64 15.06
CA GLN A 101 -5.03 19.76 14.45
C GLN A 101 -5.63 18.36 14.23
N TYR A 102 -5.50 17.85 13.00
CA TYR A 102 -5.88 16.47 12.65
C TYR A 102 -4.70 15.51 12.87
N PHE A 103 -5.02 14.35 13.44
CA PHE A 103 -4.13 13.20 13.55
C PHE A 103 -4.84 11.99 12.94
N GLY A 104 -4.22 11.38 11.94
CA GLY A 104 -4.75 10.13 11.39
C GLY A 104 -4.00 9.68 10.14
N LEU A 105 -4.16 8.41 9.80
CA LEU A 105 -3.64 7.82 8.58
C LEU A 105 -4.82 7.41 7.68
N PRO A 106 -5.34 8.35 6.87
CA PRO A 106 -6.52 8.10 6.05
C PRO A 106 -6.23 7.08 4.93
N ASN A 107 -7.30 6.52 4.35
CA ASN A 107 -7.26 5.63 3.19
C ASN A 107 -6.59 4.26 3.39
N LEU A 108 -6.51 3.77 4.63
CA LEU A 108 -6.06 2.41 4.92
C LEU A 108 -7.21 1.40 4.79
N SER A 109 -7.08 0.44 3.87
CA SER A 109 -8.05 -0.66 3.73
C SER A 109 -8.03 -1.58 4.96
N THR A 110 -9.08 -2.38 5.12
CA THR A 110 -9.17 -3.33 6.25
C THR A 110 -8.03 -4.35 6.23
N ASN A 111 -7.57 -4.75 5.05
CA ASN A 111 -6.46 -5.68 4.89
C ASN A 111 -5.15 -5.03 5.31
N GLU A 112 -4.86 -3.80 4.85
CA GLU A 112 -3.64 -3.07 5.23
C GLU A 112 -3.60 -2.77 6.74
N ARG A 113 -4.75 -2.47 7.36
CA ARG A 113 -4.86 -2.33 8.82
C ARG A 113 -4.49 -3.64 9.53
N THR A 114 -5.02 -4.75 9.03
CA THR A 114 -4.78 -6.08 9.61
C THR A 114 -3.31 -6.48 9.45
N SER A 115 -2.74 -6.32 8.26
CA SER A 115 -1.33 -6.64 8.00
C SER A 115 -0.38 -5.74 8.80
N ALA A 116 -0.66 -4.43 8.87
CA ALA A 116 0.13 -3.51 9.68
C ALA A 116 0.05 -3.83 11.19
N SER A 117 -1.10 -4.32 11.67
CA SER A 117 -1.27 -4.70 13.08
C SER A 117 -0.32 -5.83 13.53
N SER A 118 0.13 -6.70 12.60
CA SER A 118 1.14 -7.73 12.88
C SER A 118 2.50 -7.15 13.30
N TYR A 119 2.77 -5.89 12.96
CA TYR A 119 4.00 -5.17 13.31
C TYR A 119 3.80 -4.16 14.44
N LEU A 120 2.70 -4.26 15.18
CA LEU A 120 2.33 -3.31 16.23
C LEU A 120 2.02 -4.04 17.53
N SER A 121 2.30 -3.37 18.64
CA SER A 121 1.89 -3.82 19.96
C SER A 121 1.52 -2.62 20.83
N ILE A 122 0.64 -2.84 21.81
CA ILE A 122 0.33 -1.83 22.82
C ILE A 122 0.96 -2.28 24.13
N ALA A 123 1.85 -1.46 24.67
CA ALA A 123 2.48 -1.69 25.97
C ALA A 123 2.54 -0.37 26.72
N ASN A 124 2.21 -0.38 28.02
CA ASN A 124 2.25 0.80 28.90
C ASN A 124 1.48 2.01 28.34
N GLY A 125 0.37 1.78 27.63
CA GLY A 125 -0.43 2.86 27.03
C GLY A 125 0.22 3.52 25.81
N ILE A 126 1.19 2.87 25.16
CA ILE A 126 1.87 3.36 23.96
C ILE A 126 1.73 2.34 22.83
N LEU A 127 1.33 2.82 21.65
CA LEU A 127 1.34 2.03 20.42
C LEU A 127 2.77 2.00 19.86
N THR A 128 3.40 0.83 19.92
CA THR A 128 4.82 0.63 19.56
C THR A 128 4.93 -0.20 18.30
N TYR A 129 5.77 0.27 17.36
CA TYR A 129 6.18 -0.50 16.19
C TYR A 129 7.23 -1.56 16.57
N ASN A 130 7.00 -2.79 16.12
CA ASN A 130 7.96 -3.89 16.22
C ASN A 130 8.18 -4.44 14.80
N ALA A 131 9.44 -4.49 14.35
CA ALA A 131 9.78 -4.89 12.99
C ALA A 131 9.48 -6.38 12.67
N GLY A 132 9.01 -7.15 13.64
CA GLY A 132 8.88 -8.61 13.55
C GLY A 132 10.26 -9.25 13.65
N PHE A 133 10.39 -10.27 14.50
CA PHE A 133 11.56 -11.15 14.52
C PHE A 133 11.43 -12.21 13.43
#